data_AF-A0A380ZGU9-F1
#
_entry.id   AF-A0A380ZGU9-F1
#
_cell.length_a   1.000
_cell.length_b   1.000
_cell.length_c   1.000
_cell.angle_alpha   90.00
_cell.angle_beta   90.00
_cell.angle_gamma   90.00
#
_symmetry.space_group_name_H-M   'P 1'
#
loop_
_entity.id
_entity.type
_entity.pdbx_description
1 polymer ?
#
loop_
_entity_poly.entity_id
_entity_poly.type
_entity_poly.pdbx_seq_one_letter_code
_entity_poly.pdbx_strand_id
1 'polypeptide(L)'
;MEGGYARTALVSNVEVIEDYPTAYNADVVRHHRWIRGDWQLLPYLLFPHKISSITHWKMQDNLRRSLTPLMWLIAAITGWFLLPLKSAIIWQTFLLLSLFVSPILGVLQTFIPSNIDHSLREYLRLILNKSIFTLTNIFLQTTFIAHSAYFMTDAIVRTLYRIGISKQHLLEWKTSSSTKTMPNSLGFYILTMWPASLIGILAIALPFSFYSLTSFLALPFGLAWFFSPLIAWIVRQSSTFEDTLHISSGNNKTLRCIARRTWLYYATFVNAQNNYLPPDNFQEDPEPLVAQRTSPTNIGVYLLSIIAARNFGWIGFAEAITRIECTLRSLEKMEKFRGHLYNWYETDTLKPLLPTYVSTVDSGNLAGHLVTLSSALSEWAEKPHLFFKVI
;
A
#
# COMPACT_ATOMS: atom_id res chain seq x y z
N MET A 1 6.10 3.25 17.48
CA MET A 1 6.81 3.91 18.59
C MET A 1 6.01 5.10 19.13
N GLU A 2 5.62 6.05 18.28
CA GLU A 2 4.79 7.21 18.66
C GLU A 2 3.56 6.83 19.48
N GLY A 3 2.76 5.86 19.04
CA GLY A 3 1.59 5.42 19.82
C GLY A 3 1.92 4.78 21.18
N GLY A 4 3.06 4.07 21.28
CA GLY A 4 3.52 3.48 22.54
C GLY A 4 4.09 4.51 23.51
N TYR A 5 4.72 5.57 22.98
CA TYR A 5 5.26 6.69 23.76
C TYR A 5 4.17 7.66 24.20
N ALA A 6 3.27 8.04 23.28
CA ALA A 6 2.14 8.93 23.51
C ALA A 6 0.94 8.24 24.18
N ARG A 7 1.02 6.92 24.43
CA ARG A 7 -0.04 6.10 25.05
C ARG A 7 -1.38 6.21 24.32
N THR A 8 -1.34 6.14 22.99
CA THR A 8 -2.54 6.22 22.16
C THR A 8 -3.38 4.95 22.30
N ALA A 9 -4.71 5.08 22.22
CA ALA A 9 -5.62 3.94 22.13
C ALA A 9 -5.41 3.18 20.80
N LEU A 10 -5.63 1.86 20.84
CA LEU A 10 -5.59 1.00 19.65
C LEU A 10 -6.89 1.15 18.85
N VAL A 11 -6.78 1.41 17.56
CA VAL A 11 -7.90 1.32 16.60
C VAL A 11 -7.63 0.13 15.69
N SER A 12 -8.25 -1.02 15.98
CA SER A 12 -8.07 -2.26 15.20
C SER A 12 -8.93 -2.31 13.93
N ASN A 13 -9.93 -1.44 13.82
CA ASN A 13 -10.96 -1.52 12.78
C ASN A 13 -10.64 -0.62 11.57
N VAL A 14 -9.46 0.01 11.57
CA VAL A 14 -9.00 0.88 10.49
C VAL A 14 -7.72 0.29 9.92
N GLU A 15 -7.79 -0.19 8.68
CA GLU A 15 -6.63 -0.62 7.92
C GLU A 15 -6.19 0.54 7.01
N VAL A 16 -5.02 1.10 7.30
CA VAL A 16 -4.40 2.11 6.42
C VAL A 16 -3.54 1.36 5.42
N ILE A 17 -4.03 1.25 4.19
CA ILE A 17 -3.29 0.63 3.09
C ILE A 17 -2.44 1.70 2.42
N GLU A 18 -1.13 1.64 2.62
CA GLU A 18 -0.17 2.44 1.85
C GLU A 18 0.07 1.74 0.50
N ASP A 19 0.18 2.52 -0.58
CA ASP A 19 0.52 1.99 -1.91
C ASP A 19 1.78 1.12 -1.86
N TYR A 20 1.74 0.00 -2.60
CA TYR A 20 2.90 -0.84 -2.80
C TYR A 20 3.91 -0.14 -3.72
N PRO A 21 5.22 -0.29 -3.47
CA PRO A 21 6.24 0.29 -4.33
C PRO A 21 6.17 -0.30 -5.74
N THR A 22 6.21 0.58 -6.75
CA THR A 22 6.05 0.23 -8.17
C THR A 22 7.29 -0.45 -8.79
N ALA A 23 8.40 -0.48 -8.06
CA ALA A 23 9.68 -1.00 -8.54
C ALA A 23 10.54 -1.48 -7.36
N TYR A 24 11.42 -2.45 -7.62
CA TYR A 24 12.37 -2.95 -6.62
C TYR A 24 13.24 -1.82 -6.02
N ASN A 25 13.78 -0.92 -6.84
CA ASN A 25 14.60 0.19 -6.34
C ASN A 25 13.80 1.20 -5.49
N ALA A 26 12.50 1.38 -5.77
CA ALA A 26 11.63 2.20 -4.93
C ALA A 26 11.42 1.54 -3.56
N ASP A 27 11.26 0.22 -3.53
CA ASP A 27 11.18 -0.57 -2.30
C ASP A 27 12.49 -0.51 -1.49
N VAL A 28 13.65 -0.59 -2.15
CA VAL A 28 14.97 -0.46 -1.51
C VAL A 28 15.11 0.90 -0.82
N VAL A 29 14.78 2.01 -1.50
CA VAL A 29 14.86 3.36 -0.90
C VAL A 29 13.92 3.50 0.29
N ARG A 30 12.71 2.92 0.21
CA ARG A 30 11.74 2.90 1.30
C ARG A 30 12.27 2.14 2.51
N HIS A 31 12.79 0.93 2.31
CA HIS A 31 13.36 0.11 3.38
C HIS A 31 14.60 0.76 4.00
N HIS A 32 15.50 1.31 3.17
CA HIS A 32 16.68 2.04 3.65
C HIS A 32 16.28 3.17 4.60
N ARG A 33 15.27 3.95 4.25
CA ARG A 33 14.72 5.01 5.10
C ARG A 33 14.15 4.47 6.42
N TRP A 34 13.34 3.42 6.38
CA TRP A 34 12.73 2.84 7.58
C TRP A 34 13.77 2.26 8.54
N ILE A 35 14.77 1.56 8.02
CA ILE A 35 15.85 0.99 8.84
C ILE A 35 16.66 2.10 9.50
N ARG A 36 16.98 3.19 8.77
CA ARG A 36 17.62 4.34 9.41
C ARG A 36 16.76 4.89 10.55
N GLY A 37 15.45 5.03 10.35
CA GLY A 37 14.51 5.44 11.40
C GLY A 37 14.51 4.50 12.61
N ASP A 38 14.44 3.18 12.39
CA ASP A 38 14.46 2.19 13.46
C ASP A 38 15.74 2.26 14.30
N TRP A 39 16.90 2.34 13.64
CA TRP A 39 18.20 2.43 14.31
C TRP A 39 18.45 3.79 14.98
N GLN A 40 17.78 4.86 14.54
CA GLN A 40 17.75 6.14 15.25
C GLN A 40 17.09 6.07 16.62
N LEU A 41 16.24 5.08 16.83
CA LEU A 41 15.58 4.86 18.11
C LEU A 41 16.41 4.00 19.07
N LEU A 42 17.63 3.62 18.70
CA LEU A 42 18.52 2.83 19.57
C LEU A 42 18.73 3.46 20.97
N PRO A 43 18.88 4.79 21.15
CA PRO A 43 18.97 5.39 22.48
C PRO A 43 17.73 5.13 23.36
N TYR A 44 16.53 5.04 22.77
CA TYR A 44 15.31 4.71 23.50
C TYR A 44 15.27 3.25 24.00
N LEU A 45 16.03 2.36 23.36
CA LEU A 45 16.19 0.96 23.80
C LEU A 45 17.23 0.81 24.92
N LEU A 46 18.30 1.59 24.86
CA LEU A 46 19.45 1.47 25.76
C LEU A 46 19.27 2.22 27.09
N PHE A 47 18.52 3.32 27.08
CA PHE A 47 18.30 4.15 28.28
C PHE A 47 16.88 4.00 28.82
N PRO A 48 16.67 4.14 30.15
CA PRO A 48 15.36 3.99 30.76
C PRO A 48 14.41 5.11 30.30
N HIS A 49 13.46 4.75 29.45
CA HIS A 49 12.37 5.61 29.00
C HIS A 49 11.02 5.05 29.47
N LYS A 50 9.98 5.89 29.55
CA LYS A 50 8.60 5.50 29.90
C LYS A 50 7.89 4.77 28.74
N ILE A 51 8.52 3.75 28.17
CA ILE A 51 7.94 2.89 27.12
C ILE A 51 7.55 1.54 27.71
N SER A 52 6.43 0.97 27.25
CA SER A 52 5.97 -0.34 27.69
C SER A 52 6.88 -1.47 27.20
N SER A 53 6.93 -2.59 27.92
CA SER A 53 7.72 -3.77 27.53
C SER A 53 7.36 -4.30 26.13
N ILE A 54 6.08 -4.18 25.74
CA ILE A 54 5.62 -4.56 24.39
C ILE A 54 6.22 -3.64 23.33
N THR A 55 6.27 -2.34 23.59
CA THR A 55 6.88 -1.37 22.66
C THR A 55 8.38 -1.62 22.53
N HIS A 56 9.05 -1.90 23.65
CA HIS A 56 10.47 -2.24 23.68
C HIS A 56 10.77 -3.50 22.85
N TRP A 57 9.98 -4.58 23.03
CA TRP A 57 10.11 -5.80 22.24
C TRP A 57 9.91 -5.57 20.74
N LYS A 58 8.89 -4.79 20.34
CA LYS A 58 8.65 -4.44 18.93
C LYS A 58 9.84 -3.71 18.30
N MET A 59 10.45 -2.79 19.05
CA MET A 59 11.65 -2.09 18.58
C MET A 59 12.84 -3.02 18.42
N GLN A 60 13.08 -3.92 19.39
CA GLN A 60 14.15 -4.92 19.29
C GLN A 60 13.94 -5.85 18.09
N ASP A 61 12.70 -6.30 17.86
CA ASP A 61 12.38 -7.15 16.72
C ASP A 61 12.60 -6.43 15.38
N ASN A 62 12.29 -5.14 15.27
CA ASN A 62 12.62 -4.34 14.08
C ASN A 62 14.13 -4.34 13.79
N LEU A 63 14.96 -4.09 14.81
CA LEU A 63 16.42 -4.13 14.66
C LEU A 63 16.89 -5.53 14.24
N ARG A 64 16.40 -6.58 14.89
CA ARG A 64 16.71 -7.98 14.53
C ARG A 64 16.34 -8.31 13.09
N ARG A 65 15.16 -7.89 12.62
CA ARG A 65 14.72 -8.10 11.23
C ARG A 65 15.67 -7.45 10.24
N SER A 66 16.14 -6.23 10.51
CA SER A 66 17.08 -5.53 9.63
C SER A 66 18.47 -6.19 9.54
N LEU A 67 18.89 -6.93 10.60
CA LEU A 67 20.13 -7.70 10.62
C LEU A 67 20.00 -9.07 9.94
N THR A 68 18.77 -9.58 9.77
CA THR A 68 18.53 -10.96 9.34
C THR A 68 19.13 -11.27 7.97
N PRO A 69 19.03 -10.42 6.92
CA PRO A 69 19.65 -10.70 5.62
C PRO A 69 21.17 -10.82 5.68
N LEU A 70 21.84 -9.94 6.43
CA LEU A 70 23.29 -10.00 6.61
C LEU A 70 23.71 -11.27 7.34
N MET A 71 23.03 -11.60 8.44
CA MET A 71 23.33 -12.80 9.23
C MET A 71 23.07 -14.08 8.44
N TRP A 72 22.00 -14.13 7.66
CA TRP A 72 21.69 -15.24 6.77
C TRP A 72 22.79 -15.41 5.71
N LEU A 73 23.26 -14.32 5.11
CA LEU A 73 24.30 -14.33 4.09
C LEU A 73 25.63 -14.84 4.64
N ILE A 74 26.05 -14.33 5.80
CA ILE A 74 27.26 -14.80 6.49
C ILE A 74 27.10 -16.29 6.80
N ALA A 75 25.98 -16.70 7.41
CA ALA A 75 25.70 -18.08 7.76
C ALA A 75 25.75 -19.03 6.55
N ALA A 76 25.18 -18.64 5.42
CA ALA A 76 25.18 -19.43 4.19
C ALA A 76 26.60 -19.60 3.64
N ILE A 77 27.35 -18.50 3.47
CA ILE A 77 28.72 -18.54 2.95
C ILE A 77 29.63 -19.33 3.89
N THR A 78 29.54 -19.13 5.21
CA THR A 78 30.32 -19.91 6.18
C THR A 78 29.96 -21.40 6.14
N GLY A 79 28.68 -21.73 5.93
CA GLY A 79 28.23 -23.11 5.79
C GLY A 79 28.81 -23.79 4.56
N TRP A 80 28.83 -23.10 3.42
CA TRP A 80 29.43 -23.62 2.20
C TRP A 80 30.95 -23.75 2.28
N PHE A 81 31.58 -22.86 3.06
CA PHE A 81 33.02 -22.80 3.23
C PHE A 81 33.56 -23.84 4.22
N LEU A 82 32.89 -24.01 5.38
CA LEU A 82 33.42 -24.79 6.50
C LEU A 82 32.83 -26.20 6.64
N LEU A 83 31.62 -26.45 6.11
CA LEU A 83 30.91 -27.70 6.38
C LEU A 83 31.13 -28.76 5.28
N PRO A 84 31.19 -30.05 5.65
CA PRO A 84 31.07 -31.15 4.70
C PRO A 84 29.71 -31.12 4.00
N LEU A 85 29.64 -31.65 2.77
CA LEU A 85 28.47 -31.56 1.89
C LEU A 85 27.14 -31.93 2.58
N LYS A 86 27.09 -33.05 3.32
CA LYS A 86 25.86 -33.50 4.01
C LYS A 86 25.38 -32.47 5.04
N SER A 87 26.30 -31.98 5.88
CA SER A 87 25.99 -30.97 6.90
C SER A 87 25.64 -29.62 6.28
N ALA A 88 26.30 -29.25 5.18
CA ALA A 88 26.01 -28.02 4.44
C ALA A 88 24.61 -28.04 3.82
N ILE A 89 24.15 -29.18 3.29
CA ILE A 89 22.77 -29.34 2.77
C ILE A 89 21.74 -29.16 3.89
N ILE A 90 21.96 -29.80 5.05
CA ILE A 90 21.08 -29.67 6.21
C ILE A 90 21.04 -28.21 6.68
N TRP A 91 22.20 -27.58 6.77
CA TRP A 91 22.34 -26.18 7.16
C TRP A 91 21.62 -25.23 6.20
N GLN A 92 21.82 -25.39 4.89
CA GLN A 92 21.16 -24.58 3.88
C GLN A 92 19.63 -24.75 3.90
N THR A 93 19.17 -25.99 4.09
CA THR A 93 17.74 -26.30 4.22
C THR A 93 17.14 -25.63 5.46
N PHE A 94 17.84 -25.70 6.59
CA PHE A 94 17.44 -25.02 7.82
C PHE A 94 17.34 -23.50 7.63
N LEU A 95 18.35 -22.89 6.99
CA LEU A 95 18.37 -21.46 6.69
C LEU A 95 17.18 -21.03 5.84
N LEU A 96 16.82 -21.80 4.79
CA LEU A 96 15.66 -21.50 3.95
C LEU A 96 14.34 -21.68 4.72
N LEU A 97 14.18 -22.79 5.45
CA LEU A 97 12.96 -23.04 6.21
C LEU A 97 12.74 -21.98 7.30
N SER A 98 13.79 -21.57 8.00
CA SER A 98 13.70 -20.54 9.05
C SER A 98 13.24 -19.18 8.51
N LEU A 99 13.67 -18.83 7.29
CA LEU A 99 13.31 -17.56 6.65
C LEU A 99 11.88 -17.59 6.06
N PHE A 100 11.43 -18.75 5.57
CA PHE A 100 10.20 -18.88 4.79
C PHE A 100 9.10 -19.71 5.47
N VAL A 101 9.23 -20.02 6.76
CA VAL A 101 8.24 -20.82 7.51
C VAL A 101 6.83 -20.22 7.43
N SER A 102 6.68 -18.90 7.58
CA SER A 102 5.36 -18.26 7.59
C SER A 102 4.66 -18.32 6.23
N PRO A 103 5.31 -17.96 5.09
CA PRO A 103 4.74 -18.17 3.77
C PRO A 103 4.36 -19.63 3.49
N ILE A 104 5.20 -20.59 3.91
CA ILE A 104 4.95 -22.03 3.74
C ILE A 104 3.70 -22.45 4.53
N LEU A 105 3.59 -22.05 5.79
CA LEU A 105 2.40 -22.31 6.62
C LEU A 105 1.14 -21.68 6.01
N GLY A 106 1.25 -20.49 5.42
CA GLY A 106 0.14 -19.83 4.74
C GLY A 106 -0.38 -20.60 3.52
N VAL A 107 0.49 -21.30 2.79
CA VAL A 107 0.08 -22.22 1.72
C VAL A 107 -0.55 -23.48 2.31
N LEU A 108 0.02 -24.04 3.38
CA LEU A 108 -0.54 -25.22 4.05
C LEU A 108 -1.96 -24.98 4.59
N GLN A 109 -2.22 -23.79 5.12
CA GLN A 109 -3.56 -23.38 5.56
C GLN A 109 -4.59 -23.35 4.43
N THR A 110 -4.18 -23.07 3.18
CA THR A 110 -5.12 -23.10 2.04
C THR A 110 -5.58 -24.49 1.65
N PHE A 111 -4.94 -25.55 2.14
CA PHE A 111 -5.42 -26.92 1.99
C PHE A 111 -6.49 -27.30 3.01
N ILE A 112 -6.69 -26.48 4.05
CA ILE A 112 -7.77 -26.66 5.02
C ILE A 112 -8.98 -25.87 4.50
N PRO A 113 -10.07 -26.56 4.09
CA PRO A 113 -11.23 -25.88 3.51
C PRO A 113 -11.86 -24.93 4.54
N SER A 114 -11.95 -23.65 4.21
CA SER A 114 -12.75 -22.67 4.93
C SER A 114 -13.90 -22.27 4.01
N ASN A 115 -15.10 -22.82 4.31
CA ASN A 115 -16.38 -22.70 3.59
C ASN A 115 -16.60 -23.66 2.40
N ILE A 116 -17.81 -24.22 2.35
CA ILE A 116 -18.24 -25.38 1.55
C ILE A 116 -18.80 -24.97 0.16
N ASP A 117 -18.90 -23.68 -0.15
CA ASP A 117 -19.65 -23.18 -1.32
C ASP A 117 -18.80 -22.97 -2.60
N HIS A 118 -17.53 -23.38 -2.61
CA HIS A 118 -16.69 -23.23 -3.80
C HIS A 118 -16.67 -24.49 -4.66
N SER A 119 -16.74 -24.32 -5.98
CA SER A 119 -16.55 -25.43 -6.91
C SER A 119 -15.12 -25.98 -6.78
N LEU A 120 -14.93 -27.30 -6.95
CA LEU A 120 -13.60 -27.94 -6.86
C LEU A 120 -12.56 -27.27 -7.78
N ARG A 121 -13.00 -26.77 -8.93
CA ARG A 121 -12.14 -26.05 -9.89
C ARG A 121 -11.63 -24.72 -9.33
N GLU A 122 -12.46 -23.98 -8.63
CA GLU A 122 -12.08 -22.70 -8.00
C GLU A 122 -11.12 -22.95 -6.84
N TYR A 123 -11.37 -23.99 -6.04
CA TYR A 123 -10.48 -24.39 -4.96
C TYR A 123 -9.08 -24.78 -5.46
N LEU A 124 -8.99 -25.61 -6.50
CA LEU A 124 -7.71 -25.98 -7.11
C LEU A 124 -6.97 -24.77 -7.71
N ARG A 125 -7.71 -23.84 -8.34
CA ARG A 125 -7.14 -22.59 -8.85
C ARG A 125 -6.61 -21.70 -7.72
N LEU A 126 -7.33 -21.62 -6.60
CA LEU A 126 -6.90 -20.86 -5.43
C LEU A 126 -5.58 -21.40 -4.88
N ILE A 127 -5.48 -22.71 -4.66
CA ILE A 127 -4.26 -23.37 -4.17
C ILE A 127 -3.10 -23.16 -5.13
N LEU A 128 -3.33 -23.36 -6.44
CA LEU A 128 -2.29 -23.17 -7.46
C LEU A 128 -1.79 -21.72 -7.48
N ASN A 129 -2.69 -20.75 -7.52
CA ASN A 129 -2.33 -19.33 -7.54
C ASN A 129 -1.57 -18.92 -6.26
N LYS A 130 -2.03 -19.39 -5.10
CA LYS A 130 -1.36 -19.11 -3.82
C LYS A 130 0.04 -19.74 -3.76
N SER A 131 0.17 -20.97 -4.26
CA SER A 131 1.45 -21.69 -4.30
C SER A 131 2.44 -21.03 -5.25
N ILE A 132 2.01 -20.67 -6.46
CA ILE A 132 2.84 -19.94 -7.44
C ILE A 132 3.28 -18.60 -6.86
N PHE A 133 2.36 -17.82 -6.29
CA PHE A 133 2.67 -16.54 -5.66
C PHE A 133 3.72 -16.70 -4.56
N THR A 134 3.55 -17.70 -3.69
CA THR A 134 4.46 -17.97 -2.57
C THR A 134 5.84 -18.40 -3.07
N LEU A 135 5.90 -19.29 -4.06
CA LEU A 135 7.15 -19.73 -4.66
C LEU A 135 7.90 -18.59 -5.34
N THR A 136 7.19 -17.75 -6.10
CA THR A 136 7.76 -16.55 -6.72
C THR A 136 8.31 -15.59 -5.65
N ASN A 137 7.58 -15.38 -4.55
CA ASN A 137 8.05 -14.54 -3.46
C ASN A 137 9.31 -15.11 -2.78
N ILE A 138 9.35 -16.42 -2.50
CA ILE A 138 10.54 -17.09 -1.93
C ILE A 138 11.74 -16.95 -2.88
N PHE A 139 11.53 -17.20 -4.17
CA PHE A 139 12.57 -17.07 -5.19
C PHE A 139 13.13 -15.65 -5.27
N LEU A 140 12.27 -14.63 -5.35
CA LEU A 140 12.69 -13.23 -5.43
C LEU A 140 13.37 -12.77 -4.15
N GLN A 141 12.85 -13.11 -2.96
CA GLN A 141 13.48 -12.76 -1.70
C GLN A 141 14.87 -13.39 -1.56
N THR A 142 15.02 -14.65 -1.97
CA THR A 142 16.32 -15.35 -1.97
C THR A 142 17.30 -14.74 -2.98
N THR A 143 16.80 -14.35 -4.16
CA THR A 143 17.60 -13.70 -5.21
C THR A 143 18.10 -12.33 -4.76
N PHE A 144 17.27 -11.56 -4.06
CA PHE A 144 17.59 -10.20 -3.64
C PHE A 144 18.23 -10.11 -2.25
N ILE A 145 18.40 -11.22 -1.53
CA ILE A 145 18.89 -11.21 -0.15
C ILE A 145 20.29 -10.60 -0.02
N ALA A 146 21.17 -10.79 -1.01
CA ALA A 146 22.50 -10.20 -1.03
C ALA A 146 22.46 -8.67 -1.16
N HIS A 147 21.60 -8.16 -2.04
CA HIS A 147 21.39 -6.71 -2.14
C HIS A 147 20.74 -6.15 -0.87
N SER A 148 19.77 -6.87 -0.30
CA SER A 148 19.16 -6.55 0.99
C SER A 148 20.19 -6.46 2.10
N ALA A 149 21.06 -7.45 2.25
CA ALA A 149 22.14 -7.41 3.22
C ALA A 149 23.00 -6.16 3.05
N TYR A 150 23.37 -5.78 1.82
CA TYR A 150 24.15 -4.59 1.55
C TYR A 150 23.44 -3.29 1.96
N PHE A 151 22.26 -2.99 1.40
CA PHE A 151 21.63 -1.69 1.63
C PHE A 151 21.14 -1.55 3.08
N MET A 152 20.72 -2.65 3.72
CA MET A 152 20.35 -2.63 5.13
C MET A 152 21.57 -2.36 5.99
N THR A 153 22.72 -2.98 5.68
CA THR A 153 23.98 -2.71 6.39
C THR A 153 24.44 -1.27 6.20
N ASP A 154 24.37 -0.70 4.99
CA ASP A 154 24.66 0.72 4.76
C ASP A 154 23.75 1.62 5.61
N ALA A 155 22.44 1.35 5.65
CA ALA A 155 21.50 2.10 6.47
C ALA A 155 21.89 2.05 7.97
N ILE A 156 22.26 0.87 8.48
CA ILE A 156 22.68 0.65 9.87
C ILE A 156 23.96 1.43 10.16
N VAL A 157 25.03 1.19 9.40
CA VAL A 157 26.35 1.80 9.61
C VAL A 157 26.27 3.32 9.51
N ARG A 158 25.58 3.84 8.49
CA ARG A 158 25.37 5.28 8.30
C ARG A 158 24.62 5.90 9.47
N THR A 159 23.64 5.19 10.02
CA THR A 159 22.85 5.68 11.16
C THR A 159 23.66 5.69 12.45
N LEU A 160 24.38 4.61 12.74
CA LEU A 160 25.27 4.53 13.90
C LEU A 160 26.37 5.60 13.85
N TYR A 161 26.96 5.82 12.67
CA TYR A 161 27.92 6.91 12.46
C TYR A 161 27.28 8.29 12.71
N ARG A 162 26.07 8.54 12.19
CA ARG A 162 25.39 9.83 12.36
C ARG A 162 24.98 10.09 13.80
N ILE A 163 24.56 9.09 14.57
CA ILE A 163 24.15 9.29 15.96
C ILE A 163 25.36 9.39 16.89
N GLY A 164 26.35 8.53 16.69
CA GLY A 164 27.51 8.42 17.57
C GLY A 164 28.59 9.46 17.30
N ILE A 165 28.88 9.74 16.02
CA ILE A 165 30.07 10.50 15.61
C ILE A 165 29.67 11.83 14.99
N SER A 166 29.04 11.83 13.80
CA SER A 166 28.89 13.08 13.05
C SER A 166 27.81 14.02 13.61
N LYS A 167 26.74 13.46 14.20
CA LYS A 167 25.55 14.20 14.68
C LYS A 167 24.91 15.12 13.63
N GLN A 168 25.15 14.84 12.36
CA GLN A 168 24.68 15.63 11.21
C GLN A 168 23.73 14.81 10.32
N HIS A 169 22.84 15.52 9.61
CA HIS A 169 21.90 14.93 8.64
C HIS A 169 21.05 13.77 9.19
N LEU A 170 20.60 13.88 10.45
CA LEU A 170 19.75 12.88 11.08
C LEU A 170 18.36 12.79 10.40
N LEU A 171 17.87 13.89 9.82
CA LEU A 171 16.55 13.97 9.18
C LEU A 171 16.64 14.04 7.65
N GLU A 172 17.54 13.28 7.04
CA GLU A 172 17.62 13.20 5.58
C GLU A 172 16.53 12.26 5.04
N TRP A 173 15.38 12.84 4.69
CA TRP A 173 14.21 12.15 4.14
C TRP A 173 14.17 12.24 2.61
N LYS A 174 13.99 11.10 1.94
CA LYS A 174 13.51 11.06 0.55
C LYS A 174 12.00 10.86 0.57
N THR A 175 11.27 11.70 -0.16
CA THR A 175 9.81 11.60 -0.30
C THR A 175 9.44 10.42 -1.20
N SER A 176 8.30 9.78 -0.92
CA SER A 176 7.77 8.66 -1.73
C SER A 176 7.39 9.09 -3.16
N SER A 177 7.07 10.37 -3.37
CA SER A 177 6.80 10.93 -4.69
C SER A 177 8.05 10.97 -5.58
N SER A 178 9.22 11.27 -5.02
CA SER A 178 10.49 11.30 -5.76
C SER A 178 11.00 9.92 -6.17
N THR A 179 10.45 8.83 -5.63
CA THR A 179 10.78 7.47 -6.07
C THR A 179 9.97 6.98 -7.28
N LYS A 180 8.87 7.68 -7.66
CA LYS A 180 8.06 7.31 -8.84
C LYS A 180 8.76 7.66 -10.18
N THR A 181 9.77 8.52 -10.15
CA THR A 181 10.50 9.02 -11.34
C THR A 181 11.83 8.31 -11.62
N MET A 182 12.05 7.12 -11.05
CA MET A 182 13.31 6.39 -11.23
C MET A 182 13.50 5.86 -12.67
N PRO A 183 14.72 5.93 -13.23
CA PRO A 183 15.02 5.40 -14.56
C PRO A 183 14.73 3.90 -14.65
N ASN A 184 14.17 3.46 -15.79
CA ASN A 184 13.93 2.05 -16.10
C ASN A 184 14.94 1.50 -17.11
N SER A 185 16.24 1.71 -16.88
CA SER A 185 17.31 1.18 -17.73
C SER A 185 18.05 0.05 -17.02
N LEU A 186 18.48 -0.97 -17.77
CA LEU A 186 19.30 -2.05 -17.22
C LEU A 186 20.59 -1.51 -16.57
N GLY A 187 21.20 -0.50 -17.20
CA GLY A 187 22.39 0.17 -16.67
C GLY A 187 22.16 0.79 -15.28
N PHE A 188 20.96 1.35 -15.03
CA PHE A 188 20.60 1.86 -13.70
C PHE A 188 20.58 0.73 -12.65
N TYR A 189 19.95 -0.40 -12.95
CA TYR A 189 19.92 -1.56 -12.03
C TYR A 189 21.32 -2.12 -11.78
N ILE A 190 22.16 -2.24 -12.81
CA ILE A 190 23.55 -2.70 -12.65
C ILE A 190 24.31 -1.74 -11.72
N LEU A 191 24.18 -0.42 -11.93
CA LEU A 191 24.88 0.58 -11.12
C LEU A 191 24.36 0.66 -9.67
N THR A 192 23.08 0.42 -9.41
CA THR A 192 22.55 0.45 -8.04
C THR A 192 22.76 -0.86 -7.30
N MET A 193 22.75 -1.99 -8.00
CA MET A 193 22.80 -3.33 -7.41
C MET A 193 24.12 -4.06 -7.60
N TRP A 194 25.17 -3.42 -8.14
CA TRP A 194 26.51 -4.01 -8.30
C TRP A 194 27.07 -4.70 -7.03
N PRO A 195 26.80 -4.23 -5.78
CA PRO A 195 27.33 -4.91 -4.60
C PRO A 195 26.78 -6.32 -4.46
N ALA A 196 25.53 -6.56 -4.87
CA ALA A 196 24.94 -7.90 -4.87
C ALA A 196 25.65 -8.81 -5.86
N SER A 197 26.03 -8.27 -7.03
CA SER A 197 26.79 -9.03 -8.01
C SER A 197 28.19 -9.37 -7.54
N LEU A 198 28.88 -8.42 -6.89
CA LEU A 198 30.18 -8.69 -6.26
C LEU A 198 30.06 -9.77 -5.17
N ILE A 199 29.04 -9.66 -4.30
CA ILE A 199 28.79 -10.67 -3.26
C ILE A 199 28.52 -12.04 -3.88
N GLY A 200 27.78 -12.11 -4.99
CA GLY A 200 27.56 -13.34 -5.75
C GLY A 200 28.87 -13.97 -6.27
N ILE A 201 29.78 -13.16 -6.81
CA ILE A 201 31.11 -13.62 -7.25
C ILE A 201 31.90 -14.18 -6.06
N LEU A 202 31.98 -13.43 -4.96
CA LEU A 202 32.73 -13.84 -3.77
C LEU A 202 32.16 -15.11 -3.13
N ALA A 203 30.83 -15.23 -3.11
CA ALA A 203 30.13 -16.39 -2.59
C ALA A 203 30.45 -17.68 -3.37
N ILE A 204 30.75 -17.57 -4.67
CA ILE A 204 31.21 -18.69 -5.49
C ILE A 204 32.73 -18.86 -5.34
N ALA A 205 33.52 -17.79 -5.48
CA ALA A 205 34.98 -17.89 -5.50
C ALA A 205 35.57 -18.47 -4.19
N LEU A 206 35.03 -18.09 -3.03
CA LEU A 206 35.57 -18.50 -1.73
C LEU A 206 35.50 -20.03 -1.53
N PRO A 207 34.35 -20.72 -1.64
CA PRO A 207 34.30 -22.17 -1.49
C PRO A 207 35.08 -22.93 -2.58
N PHE A 208 35.10 -22.43 -3.82
CA PHE A 208 35.79 -23.10 -4.93
C PHE A 208 37.30 -23.13 -4.78
N SER A 209 37.89 -22.19 -4.03
CA SER A 209 39.34 -22.19 -3.75
C SER A 209 39.84 -23.41 -2.95
N PHE A 210 38.94 -24.17 -2.32
CA PHE A 210 39.26 -25.36 -1.51
C PHE A 210 38.92 -26.70 -2.20
N TYR A 211 38.51 -26.67 -3.48
CA TYR A 211 38.17 -27.88 -4.29
C TYR A 211 37.15 -28.83 -3.61
N SER A 212 36.24 -28.31 -2.80
CA SER A 212 35.20 -29.09 -2.13
C SER A 212 33.96 -29.27 -3.01
N LEU A 213 33.30 -30.44 -2.94
CA LEU A 213 31.99 -30.66 -3.54
C LEU A 213 30.90 -29.74 -2.94
N THR A 214 31.10 -29.24 -1.72
CA THR A 214 30.17 -28.29 -1.08
C THR A 214 30.01 -27.01 -1.90
N SER A 215 31.03 -26.62 -2.66
CA SER A 215 31.05 -25.39 -3.46
C SER A 215 29.97 -25.35 -4.54
N PHE A 216 29.50 -26.52 -5.00
CA PHE A 216 28.36 -26.60 -5.93
C PHE A 216 27.03 -26.12 -5.31
N LEU A 217 26.88 -26.16 -3.97
CA LEU A 217 25.70 -25.61 -3.30
C LEU A 217 25.65 -24.08 -3.39
N ALA A 218 26.81 -23.42 -3.45
CA ALA A 218 26.90 -21.96 -3.54
C ALA A 218 26.50 -21.43 -4.94
N LEU A 219 26.66 -22.25 -5.99
CA LEU A 219 26.40 -21.85 -7.38
C LEU A 219 25.00 -21.26 -7.62
N PRO A 220 23.88 -21.96 -7.30
CA PRO A 220 22.55 -21.42 -7.58
C PRO A 220 22.30 -20.08 -6.88
N PHE A 221 22.78 -19.90 -5.65
CA PHE A 221 22.63 -18.66 -4.89
C PHE A 221 23.54 -17.56 -5.44
N GLY A 222 24.83 -17.85 -5.65
CA GLY A 222 25.79 -16.89 -6.16
C GLY A 222 25.43 -16.39 -7.57
N LEU A 223 24.93 -17.28 -8.44
CA LEU A 223 24.40 -16.90 -9.76
C LEU A 223 23.14 -16.05 -9.63
N ALA A 224 22.21 -16.41 -8.74
CA ALA A 224 21.03 -15.58 -8.49
C ALA A 224 21.41 -14.18 -8.01
N TRP A 225 22.40 -14.05 -7.13
CA TRP A 225 22.89 -12.77 -6.62
C TRP A 225 23.63 -11.97 -7.70
N PHE A 226 24.46 -12.65 -8.51
CA PHE A 226 25.13 -12.06 -9.67
C PHE A 226 24.15 -11.45 -10.66
N PHE A 227 23.13 -12.21 -11.05
CA PHE A 227 22.11 -11.79 -12.01
C PHE A 227 20.93 -11.03 -11.38
N SER A 228 20.98 -10.74 -10.07
CA SER A 228 19.92 -9.99 -9.38
C SER A 228 19.58 -8.63 -10.02
N PRO A 229 20.51 -7.84 -10.61
CA PRO A 229 20.15 -6.61 -11.31
C PRO A 229 19.32 -6.86 -12.56
N LEU A 230 19.64 -7.92 -13.31
CA LEU A 230 18.91 -8.32 -14.51
C LEU A 230 17.51 -8.82 -14.15
N ILE A 231 17.41 -9.67 -13.13
CA ILE A 231 16.14 -10.21 -12.64
C ILE A 231 15.23 -9.07 -12.15
N ALA A 232 15.78 -8.11 -11.39
CA ALA A 232 15.03 -6.94 -10.93
C ALA A 232 14.51 -6.09 -12.10
N TRP A 233 15.31 -5.90 -13.15
CA TRP A 233 14.91 -5.18 -14.36
C TRP A 233 13.82 -5.91 -15.17
N ILE A 234 13.88 -7.25 -15.26
CA ILE A 234 12.83 -8.06 -15.92
C ILE A 234 11.51 -7.98 -15.15
N VAL A 235 11.55 -8.17 -13.82
CA VAL A 235 10.36 -8.07 -12.95
C VAL A 235 9.76 -6.67 -12.98
N ARG A 236 10.59 -5.63 -13.16
CA ARG A 236 10.12 -4.26 -13.34
C ARG A 236 9.33 -4.05 -14.64
N GLN A 237 9.73 -4.72 -15.73
CA GLN A 237 9.03 -4.59 -17.01
C GLN A 237 7.64 -5.22 -16.96
N SER A 238 7.48 -6.34 -16.27
CA SER A 238 6.16 -6.98 -16.08
C SER A 238 5.22 -6.20 -15.17
N SER A 239 5.69 -5.12 -14.52
CA SER A 239 4.93 -4.27 -13.60
C SER A 239 4.78 -2.83 -14.13
N THR A 240 4.86 -2.62 -15.45
CA THR A 240 4.23 -1.42 -16.02
C THR A 240 2.76 -1.46 -15.60
N PHE A 241 2.40 -0.58 -14.66
CA PHE A 241 1.03 -0.32 -14.27
C PHE A 241 0.22 -0.15 -15.56
N GLU A 242 -0.53 -1.18 -15.92
CA GLU A 242 -1.66 -1.00 -16.80
C GLU A 242 -2.69 -0.28 -15.94
N ASP A 243 -2.67 1.07 -15.95
CA ASP A 243 -3.79 1.90 -15.49
C ASP A 243 -5.10 1.54 -16.21
N THR A 244 -4.99 0.75 -17.28
CA THR A 244 -6.09 0.06 -17.94
C THR A 244 -6.35 -1.28 -17.27
N LEU A 245 -7.27 -1.28 -16.30
CA LEU A 245 -7.90 -2.52 -15.85
C LEU A 245 -8.50 -3.22 -17.10
N HIS A 246 -7.88 -4.30 -17.58
CA HIS A 246 -8.39 -5.09 -18.70
C HIS A 246 -9.56 -5.95 -18.21
N ILE A 247 -10.73 -5.32 -18.12
CA ILE A 247 -11.97 -5.97 -17.71
C ILE A 247 -12.51 -6.75 -18.91
N SER A 248 -12.88 -8.02 -18.70
CA SER A 248 -13.65 -8.77 -19.71
C SER A 248 -14.93 -8.00 -20.08
N SER A 249 -15.38 -8.10 -21.33
CA SER A 249 -16.56 -7.36 -21.80
C SER A 249 -17.81 -7.60 -20.93
N GLY A 250 -17.98 -8.83 -20.42
CA GLY A 250 -19.04 -9.19 -19.48
C GLY A 250 -18.94 -8.46 -18.14
N ASN A 251 -17.76 -8.45 -17.51
CA ASN A 251 -17.54 -7.77 -16.23
C ASN A 251 -17.71 -6.24 -16.36
N ASN A 252 -17.29 -5.65 -17.49
CA ASN A 252 -17.44 -4.21 -17.73
C ASN A 252 -18.93 -3.83 -17.80
N LYS A 253 -19.74 -4.60 -18.53
CA LYS A 253 -21.19 -4.37 -18.60
C LYS A 253 -21.85 -4.45 -17.21
N THR A 254 -21.48 -5.44 -16.41
CA THR A 254 -22.01 -5.60 -15.05
C THR A 254 -21.64 -4.41 -14.16
N LEU A 255 -20.38 -4.00 -14.14
CA LEU A 255 -19.91 -2.86 -13.35
C LEU A 255 -20.57 -1.54 -13.76
N ARG A 256 -20.70 -1.28 -15.08
CA ARG A 256 -21.43 -0.09 -15.57
C ARG A 256 -22.91 -0.13 -15.19
N CYS A 257 -23.53 -1.31 -15.18
CA CYS A 257 -24.92 -1.46 -14.76
C CYS A 257 -25.09 -1.15 -13.26
N ILE A 258 -24.22 -1.69 -12.40
CA ILE A 258 -24.20 -1.39 -10.97
C ILE A 258 -24.02 0.11 -10.75
N ALA A 259 -23.01 0.71 -11.37
CA ALA A 259 -22.73 2.14 -11.22
C ALA A 259 -23.90 3.01 -11.71
N ARG A 260 -24.56 2.65 -12.82
CA ARG A 260 -25.74 3.38 -13.33
C ARG A 260 -26.95 3.27 -12.40
N ARG A 261 -27.15 2.11 -11.77
CA ARG A 261 -28.19 1.88 -10.74
C ARG A 261 -27.89 2.68 -9.47
N THR A 262 -26.64 2.71 -9.03
CA THR A 262 -26.23 3.57 -7.90
C THR A 262 -26.44 5.04 -8.20
N TRP A 263 -26.12 5.51 -9.42
CA TRP A 263 -26.43 6.89 -9.83
C TRP A 263 -27.92 7.22 -9.82
N LEU A 264 -28.79 6.25 -10.10
CA LEU A 264 -30.24 6.45 -10.10
C LEU A 264 -30.76 6.92 -8.73
N TYR A 265 -30.12 6.49 -7.62
CA TYR A 265 -30.42 6.99 -6.29
C TYR A 265 -30.30 8.51 -6.22
N TYR A 266 -29.13 9.04 -6.59
CA TYR A 266 -28.89 10.49 -6.56
C TYR A 266 -29.73 11.24 -7.59
N ALA A 267 -29.90 10.67 -8.79
CA ALA A 267 -30.70 11.29 -9.83
C ALA A 267 -32.16 11.47 -9.42
N THR A 268 -32.71 10.54 -8.62
CA THR A 268 -34.10 10.53 -8.15
C THR A 268 -34.28 11.39 -6.90
N PHE A 269 -33.43 11.20 -5.89
CA PHE A 269 -33.67 11.73 -4.55
C PHE A 269 -32.99 13.08 -4.28
N VAL A 270 -32.01 13.48 -5.07
CA VAL A 270 -31.39 14.81 -4.98
C VAL A 270 -32.16 15.79 -5.85
N ASN A 271 -33.19 16.37 -5.27
CA ASN A 271 -34.17 17.22 -5.93
C ASN A 271 -34.54 18.42 -5.04
N ALA A 272 -35.47 19.27 -5.50
CA ALA A 272 -35.87 20.48 -4.79
C ALA A 272 -36.47 20.21 -3.41
N GLN A 273 -37.19 19.09 -3.23
CA GLN A 273 -37.82 18.71 -1.96
C GLN A 273 -36.77 18.44 -0.87
N ASN A 274 -35.60 17.92 -1.27
CA ASN A 274 -34.47 17.67 -0.37
C ASN A 274 -33.41 18.77 -0.44
N ASN A 275 -33.78 19.99 -0.84
CA ASN A 275 -32.85 21.12 -1.02
C ASN A 275 -31.60 20.76 -1.86
N TYR A 276 -31.74 19.86 -2.83
CA TYR A 276 -30.63 19.35 -3.63
C TYR A 276 -29.46 18.78 -2.79
N LEU A 277 -29.79 18.20 -1.63
CA LEU A 277 -28.90 17.42 -0.79
C LEU A 277 -29.21 15.92 -0.92
N PRO A 278 -28.21 15.03 -0.86
CA PRO A 278 -28.42 13.59 -0.86
C PRO A 278 -29.01 13.14 0.47
N PRO A 279 -30.18 12.46 0.47
CA PRO A 279 -30.65 11.75 1.66
C PRO A 279 -29.64 10.68 2.10
N ASP A 280 -29.78 10.22 3.34
CA ASP A 280 -28.87 9.25 3.95
C ASP A 280 -29.07 7.85 3.37
N ASN A 281 -30.34 7.44 3.27
CA ASN A 281 -30.71 6.17 2.68
C ASN A 281 -32.14 6.23 2.10
N PHE A 282 -32.41 5.29 1.23
CA PHE A 282 -33.76 4.94 0.79
C PHE A 282 -33.99 3.49 1.16
N GLN A 283 -35.07 3.25 1.89
CA GLN A 283 -35.52 1.92 2.25
C GLN A 283 -36.63 1.51 1.29
N GLU A 284 -36.47 0.37 0.61
CA GLU A 284 -37.50 -0.19 -0.28
C GLU A 284 -38.51 -1.05 0.49
N ASP A 285 -37.99 -1.95 1.32
CA ASP A 285 -38.79 -2.86 2.14
C ASP A 285 -38.72 -2.48 3.63
N PRO A 286 -39.83 -2.55 4.41
CA PRO A 286 -41.17 -3.02 4.00
C PRO A 286 -41.97 -1.99 3.19
N GLU A 287 -41.66 -0.69 3.32
CA GLU A 287 -42.31 0.37 2.55
C GLU A 287 -41.28 1.41 2.09
N PRO A 288 -41.48 2.01 0.89
CA PRO A 288 -40.63 3.08 0.36
C PRO A 288 -40.52 4.28 1.31
N LEU A 289 -39.37 4.45 1.94
CA LEU A 289 -39.09 5.56 2.84
C LEU A 289 -37.74 6.19 2.52
N VAL A 290 -37.75 7.50 2.24
CA VAL A 290 -36.53 8.31 2.11
C VAL A 290 -36.20 8.87 3.48
N ALA A 291 -35.02 8.57 4.00
CA ALA A 291 -34.55 9.20 5.22
C ALA A 291 -34.12 10.64 4.91
N GLN A 292 -34.99 11.61 5.21
CA GLN A 292 -34.80 13.05 4.94
C GLN A 292 -33.74 13.69 5.86
N ARG A 293 -32.56 13.09 5.91
CA ARG A 293 -31.40 13.59 6.61
C ARG A 293 -30.14 13.37 5.78
N THR A 294 -29.11 14.14 6.02
CA THR A 294 -27.82 14.03 5.32
C THR A 294 -26.66 14.33 6.25
N SER A 295 -25.48 13.83 5.90
CA SER A 295 -24.22 14.08 6.59
C SER A 295 -23.24 14.82 5.67
N PRO A 296 -22.22 15.51 6.22
CA PRO A 296 -21.17 16.12 5.39
C PRO A 296 -20.48 15.12 4.46
N THR A 297 -20.30 13.86 4.90
CA THR A 297 -19.77 12.79 4.07
C THR A 297 -20.68 12.50 2.86
N ASN A 298 -21.99 12.31 3.09
CA ASN A 298 -22.95 12.01 2.01
C ASN A 298 -22.96 13.12 0.96
N ILE A 299 -22.93 14.39 1.40
CA ILE A 299 -22.88 15.55 0.51
C ILE A 299 -21.63 15.50 -0.37
N GLY A 300 -20.46 15.25 0.22
CA GLY A 300 -19.21 15.16 -0.53
C GLY A 300 -19.20 14.00 -1.53
N VAL A 301 -19.70 12.82 -1.14
CA VAL A 301 -19.80 11.65 -2.04
C VAL A 301 -20.74 11.93 -3.21
N TYR A 302 -21.86 12.62 -2.97
CA TYR A 302 -22.76 13.04 -4.05
C TYR A 302 -22.09 13.99 -5.04
N LEU A 303 -21.37 15.00 -4.56
CA LEU A 303 -20.63 15.94 -5.41
C LEU A 303 -19.63 15.21 -6.33
N LEU A 304 -18.92 14.20 -5.81
CA LEU A 304 -18.04 13.37 -6.64
C LEU A 304 -18.82 12.45 -7.60
N SER A 305 -19.99 11.97 -7.18
CA SER A 305 -20.86 11.15 -8.02
C SER A 305 -21.37 11.92 -9.24
N ILE A 306 -21.55 13.25 -9.14
CA ILE A 306 -21.89 14.11 -10.29
C ILE A 306 -20.75 14.11 -11.32
N ILE A 307 -19.49 14.25 -10.87
CA ILE A 307 -18.30 14.18 -11.74
C ILE A 307 -18.25 12.82 -12.44
N ALA A 308 -18.43 11.74 -11.68
CA ALA A 308 -18.43 10.38 -12.23
C ALA A 308 -19.55 10.19 -13.26
N ALA A 309 -20.78 10.63 -12.96
CA ALA A 309 -21.91 10.53 -13.87
C ALA A 309 -21.68 11.30 -15.18
N ARG A 310 -21.03 12.48 -15.10
CA ARG A 310 -20.61 13.24 -16.28
C ARG A 310 -19.56 12.48 -17.08
N ASN A 311 -18.56 11.89 -16.43
CA ASN A 311 -17.50 11.12 -17.10
C ASN A 311 -18.04 9.84 -17.76
N PHE A 312 -19.05 9.20 -17.15
CA PHE A 312 -19.76 8.08 -17.76
C PHE A 312 -20.68 8.49 -18.92
N GLY A 313 -20.95 9.78 -19.09
CA GLY A 313 -21.86 10.32 -20.11
C GLY A 313 -23.33 10.16 -19.77
N TRP A 314 -23.69 9.99 -18.50
CA TRP A 314 -25.10 9.83 -18.08
C TRP A 314 -25.84 11.15 -17.91
N ILE A 315 -25.10 12.23 -17.67
CA ILE A 315 -25.61 13.60 -17.58
C ILE A 315 -24.77 14.54 -18.45
N GLY A 316 -25.43 15.58 -18.97
CA GLY A 316 -24.76 16.64 -19.71
C GLY A 316 -23.95 17.57 -18.81
N PHE A 317 -23.08 18.38 -19.42
CA PHE A 317 -22.24 19.35 -18.69
C PHE A 317 -23.08 20.40 -17.94
N ALA A 318 -24.10 20.96 -18.59
CA ALA A 318 -24.98 21.96 -17.98
C ALA A 318 -25.75 21.40 -16.77
N GLU A 319 -26.22 20.15 -16.85
CA GLU A 319 -26.89 19.48 -15.74
C GLU A 319 -25.92 19.24 -14.58
N ALA A 320 -24.69 18.80 -14.86
CA ALA A 320 -23.67 18.60 -13.84
C ALA A 320 -23.37 19.89 -13.07
N ILE A 321 -23.14 21.01 -13.77
CA ILE A 321 -22.91 22.32 -13.15
C ILE A 321 -24.11 22.76 -12.33
N THR A 322 -25.33 22.66 -12.87
CA THR A 322 -26.56 23.04 -12.18
C THR A 322 -26.71 22.27 -10.85
N ARG A 323 -26.48 20.94 -10.87
CA ARG A 323 -26.58 20.12 -9.66
C ARG A 323 -25.53 20.53 -8.62
N ILE A 324 -24.28 20.76 -9.03
CA ILE A 324 -23.21 21.22 -8.14
C ILE A 324 -23.57 22.56 -7.51
N GLU A 325 -23.98 23.55 -8.31
CA GLU A 325 -24.36 24.87 -7.82
C GLU A 325 -25.51 24.81 -6.81
N CYS A 326 -26.56 24.04 -7.11
CA CYS A 326 -27.69 23.90 -6.21
C CYS A 326 -27.28 23.32 -4.85
N THR A 327 -26.45 22.27 -4.85
CA THR A 327 -25.94 21.67 -3.60
C THR A 327 -25.05 22.63 -2.83
N LEU A 328 -24.15 23.37 -3.50
CA LEU A 328 -23.28 24.36 -2.85
C LEU A 328 -24.09 25.52 -2.25
N ARG A 329 -25.12 26.00 -2.94
CA ARG A 329 -26.05 27.02 -2.40
C ARG A 329 -26.81 26.54 -1.17
N SER A 330 -27.15 25.26 -1.10
CA SER A 330 -27.75 24.69 0.12
C SER A 330 -26.75 24.61 1.26
N LEU A 331 -25.51 24.19 0.98
CA LEU A 331 -24.42 24.20 1.97
C LEU A 331 -24.16 25.59 2.55
N GLU A 332 -24.22 26.65 1.75
CA GLU A 332 -24.06 28.03 2.22
C GLU A 332 -25.10 28.41 3.28
N LYS A 333 -26.36 28.00 3.10
CA LYS A 333 -27.49 28.31 3.99
C LYS A 333 -27.49 27.51 5.30
N MET A 334 -26.86 26.34 5.32
CA MET A 334 -26.86 25.46 6.50
C MET A 334 -26.12 26.09 7.68
N GLU A 335 -26.64 25.91 8.89
CA GLU A 335 -25.98 26.35 10.13
C GLU A 335 -24.63 25.63 10.30
N LYS A 336 -23.60 26.34 10.77
CA LYS A 336 -22.24 25.82 10.92
C LYS A 336 -21.66 26.21 12.27
N PHE A 337 -20.83 25.33 12.84
CA PHE A 337 -20.00 25.65 13.99
C PHE A 337 -18.59 26.03 13.52
N ARG A 338 -18.25 27.32 13.60
CA ARG A 338 -16.91 27.83 13.21
C ARG A 338 -16.47 27.40 11.80
N GLY A 339 -17.42 27.39 10.86
CA GLY A 339 -17.19 26.94 9.47
C GLY A 339 -17.35 25.44 9.23
N HIS A 340 -17.42 24.62 10.28
CA HIS A 340 -17.71 23.19 10.16
C HIS A 340 -19.21 22.92 10.12
N LEU A 341 -19.62 21.98 9.27
CA LEU A 341 -20.94 21.39 9.33
C LEU A 341 -21.06 20.44 10.54
N TYR A 342 -22.25 20.34 11.10
CA TYR A 342 -22.61 19.33 12.08
C TYR A 342 -22.74 17.94 11.43
N ASN A 343 -22.80 16.90 12.27
CA ASN A 343 -22.89 15.51 11.84
C ASN A 343 -24.13 15.19 11.00
N TRP A 344 -25.29 15.77 11.30
CA TRP A 344 -26.54 15.49 10.60
C TRP A 344 -27.41 16.73 10.39
N TYR A 345 -28.09 16.79 9.25
CA TYR A 345 -29.07 17.81 8.91
C TYR A 345 -30.32 17.19 8.29
N GLU A 346 -31.48 17.76 8.54
CA GLU A 346 -32.70 17.49 7.78
C GLU A 346 -32.57 18.02 6.34
N THR A 347 -32.87 17.20 5.33
CA THR A 347 -32.70 17.59 3.92
C THR A 347 -33.79 18.52 3.42
N ASP A 348 -34.96 18.52 4.03
CA ASP A 348 -36.12 19.34 3.69
C ASP A 348 -36.11 20.72 4.37
N THR A 349 -35.63 20.80 5.62
CA THR A 349 -35.59 22.06 6.39
C THR A 349 -34.21 22.70 6.51
N LEU A 350 -33.13 21.98 6.19
CA LEU A 350 -31.73 22.36 6.44
C LEU A 350 -31.36 22.52 7.93
N LYS A 351 -32.21 22.10 8.87
CA LYS A 351 -31.94 22.21 10.30
C LYS A 351 -30.97 21.12 10.76
N PRO A 352 -30.01 21.43 11.66
CA PRO A 352 -29.20 20.41 12.30
C PRO A 352 -30.06 19.46 13.13
N LEU A 353 -29.76 18.16 13.08
CA LEU A 353 -30.40 17.16 13.95
C LEU A 353 -29.71 17.11 15.32
N LEU A 354 -30.50 16.97 16.38
CA LEU A 354 -30.00 16.85 17.75
C LEU A 354 -29.66 15.38 18.09
N PRO A 355 -28.60 15.13 18.88
CA PRO A 355 -27.64 16.10 19.40
C PRO A 355 -26.65 16.56 18.31
N THR A 356 -26.34 17.86 18.31
CA THR A 356 -25.38 18.45 17.37
C THR A 356 -23.95 18.28 17.85
N TYR A 357 -23.08 17.78 16.98
CA TYR A 357 -21.64 17.82 17.19
C TYR A 357 -20.90 17.89 15.86
N VAL A 358 -19.64 18.32 15.91
CA VAL A 358 -18.76 18.31 14.74
C VAL A 358 -18.00 16.98 14.71
N SER A 359 -18.24 16.19 13.68
CA SER A 359 -17.48 14.98 13.39
C SER A 359 -16.22 15.35 12.62
N THR A 360 -15.05 15.03 13.19
CA THR A 360 -13.76 15.25 12.53
C THR A 360 -13.61 14.37 11.28
N VAL A 361 -14.24 13.19 11.28
CA VAL A 361 -14.24 12.26 10.14
C VAL A 361 -15.08 12.83 9.01
N ASP A 362 -16.30 13.28 9.28
CA ASP A 362 -17.17 13.84 8.24
C ASP A 362 -16.62 15.15 7.68
N SER A 363 -16.03 15.99 8.54
CA SER A 363 -15.34 17.21 8.11
C SER A 363 -14.15 16.88 7.21
N GLY A 364 -13.34 15.88 7.58
CA GLY A 364 -12.20 15.44 6.79
C GLY A 364 -12.61 14.88 5.42
N ASN A 365 -13.65 14.02 5.40
CA ASN A 365 -14.20 13.47 4.18
C ASN A 365 -14.73 14.56 3.25
N LEU A 366 -15.57 15.47 3.76
CA LEU A 366 -16.10 16.57 2.96
C LEU A 366 -14.98 17.47 2.42
N ALA A 367 -13.97 17.80 3.24
CA ALA A 367 -12.84 18.61 2.79
C ALA A 367 -12.08 17.92 1.64
N GLY A 368 -11.79 16.61 1.75
CA GLY A 368 -11.16 15.83 0.68
C GLY A 368 -12.00 15.77 -0.59
N HIS A 369 -13.32 15.60 -0.45
CA HIS A 369 -14.26 15.62 -1.58
C HIS A 369 -14.31 16.99 -2.27
N LEU A 370 -14.31 18.09 -1.50
CA LEU A 370 -14.31 19.44 -2.05
C LEU A 370 -13.00 19.79 -2.77
N VAL A 371 -11.85 19.32 -2.28
CA VAL A 371 -10.57 19.47 -2.99
C VAL A 371 -10.59 18.73 -4.33
N THR A 372 -11.12 17.50 -4.35
CA THR A 372 -11.29 16.73 -5.59
C THR A 372 -12.25 17.44 -6.56
N LEU A 373 -13.40 17.93 -6.06
CA LEU A 373 -14.36 18.72 -6.86
C LEU A 373 -13.71 19.98 -7.43
N SER A 374 -12.98 20.74 -6.62
CA SER A 374 -12.27 21.95 -7.05
C SER A 374 -11.26 21.66 -8.16
N SER A 375 -10.56 20.53 -8.06
CA SER A 375 -9.58 20.09 -9.05
C SER A 375 -10.25 19.73 -10.38
N ALA A 376 -11.36 18.98 -10.32
CA ALA A 376 -12.16 18.64 -11.50
C ALA A 376 -12.77 19.88 -12.17
N LEU A 377 -13.31 20.82 -11.39
CA LEU A 377 -13.86 22.08 -11.93
C LEU A 377 -12.78 22.95 -12.57
N SER A 378 -11.57 22.97 -12.00
CA SER A 378 -10.43 23.68 -12.59
C SER A 378 -10.02 23.07 -13.94
N GLU A 379 -9.97 21.74 -14.02
CA GLU A 379 -9.73 21.02 -15.28
C GLU A 379 -10.80 21.33 -16.34
N TRP A 380 -12.07 21.35 -15.93
CA TRP A 380 -13.18 21.71 -16.81
C TRP A 380 -13.09 23.15 -17.31
N ALA A 381 -12.62 24.08 -16.47
CA ALA A 381 -12.42 25.48 -16.82
C ALA A 381 -11.22 25.70 -17.76
N GLU A 382 -10.14 24.94 -17.63
CA GLU A 382 -8.97 25.02 -18.51
C GLU A 382 -9.24 24.46 -19.92
N LYS A 383 -10.06 23.39 -20.01
CA LYS A 383 -10.32 22.69 -21.27
C LYS A 383 -11.82 22.56 -21.58
N PRO A 384 -12.58 23.67 -21.65
CA PRO A 384 -14.03 23.63 -21.79
C PRO A 384 -14.49 22.86 -23.04
N HIS A 385 -13.76 22.99 -24.15
CA HIS A 385 -14.07 22.35 -25.43
C HIS A 385 -14.09 20.81 -25.39
N LEU A 386 -13.37 20.17 -24.46
CA LEU A 386 -13.41 18.72 -24.27
C LEU A 386 -14.72 18.26 -23.62
N PHE A 387 -15.36 19.14 -22.84
CA PHE A 387 -16.54 18.80 -22.05
C PHE A 387 -17.86 19.29 -22.67
N PHE A 388 -17.81 20.14 -23.69
CA PHE A 388 -18.98 20.51 -24.51
C PHE A 388 -19.27 19.56 -25.68
N LYS A 389 -18.32 18.68 -26.05
CA LYS A 389 -18.52 17.66 -27.08
C LYS A 389 -19.10 16.36 -26.50
N VAL A 390 -20.41 16.36 -26.27
CA VAL A 390 -21.22 15.13 -26.29
C VAL A 390 -22.54 15.53 -26.95
N ILE A 391 -22.71 15.15 -28.22
CA ILE A 391 -24.01 15.09 -28.89
C ILE A 391 -24.53 13.68 -28.71
#